data_AF-A0A1S1MSS7-F1
#
_entry.id   AF-A0A1S1MSS7-F1
#
_cell.length_a   1.000
_cell.length_b   1.000
_cell.length_c   1.000
_cell.angle_alpha   90.00
_cell.angle_beta   90.00
_cell.angle_gamma   90.00
#
_symmetry.space_group_name_H-M   'P 1'
#
loop_
_entity.id
_entity.type
_entity.pdbx_description
1 polymer ?
#
loop_
_entity_poly.entity_id
_entity_poly.type
_entity_poly.pdbx_seq_one_letter_code
_entity_poly.pdbx_strand_id
1 'polypeptide(L)'
;MVSKRFYLKGNIQAEPLVNNWYAWSMLISPATNAMITTKQHHRILESYTANPEIHASSAQKKSLKGGLFVENANELEPEFIKDFLEQDKQNRAEIVALSQAIDDLQKLIQEEAKGMSLESLYERIPEPLQGMVELNYDLNNYPSFRLIEPLFYMNPKFYDKSLQSINLCHLNSDDRPFILSSPRFEGDNTVNLQIPFDSPLYEKLFASKQHGLSLEEVEEILSHAPNRATKAELFYSFFSEKPSYVTTEANTIQDDTIRVRYFGHATILIESQHCSILSDPIISYDITNGPDRLSYKDLPDVIDYVVLTHNHQDHILFETMLQLRHKVKYWVVPPSASGTLQDPSIKLMLTQLGFKNIIELSEFETVTINSDSRIVGVPFFGEHGDLNIQSKLAYFIEVQGHKLMCTADSRNLSPKLYENVRTYLGPIDTLFIGMECKGAPLSWVYGPLYSGSLRRKMDQDRRLNGSDCDSAWHITQCLEPSAIYIYAMGAEPWLSFVSSIAYTTSSEPIIESDKLIARCEEKQLEARRLYGTEVISLGNSRKK
;
A
#
# COMPACT_ATOMS: atom_id res chain seq x y z
N MET A 1 -34.05 12.23 -27.13
CA MET A 1 -32.67 12.76 -26.96
C MET A 1 -32.03 11.93 -25.88
N VAL A 2 -30.87 11.32 -26.13
CA VAL A 2 -30.11 10.65 -25.07
C VAL A 2 -29.59 11.74 -24.13
N SER A 3 -29.86 11.65 -22.83
CA SER A 3 -29.34 12.60 -21.84
C SER A 3 -27.81 12.60 -21.89
N LYS A 4 -27.19 13.78 -21.98
CA LYS A 4 -25.73 13.94 -21.96
C LYS A 4 -25.13 13.27 -20.71
N ARG A 5 -24.11 12.44 -20.91
CA ARG A 5 -23.36 11.74 -19.86
C ARG A 5 -21.93 12.28 -19.79
N PHE A 6 -21.35 12.28 -18.59
CA PHE A 6 -20.00 12.77 -18.29
C PHE A 6 -19.15 11.63 -17.78
N TYR A 7 -18.13 11.23 -18.55
CA TYR A 7 -17.24 10.12 -18.23
C TYR A 7 -15.92 10.66 -17.72
N LEU A 8 -15.53 10.30 -16.49
CA LEU A 8 -14.23 10.72 -15.94
C LEU A 8 -13.10 10.19 -16.83
N LYS A 9 -12.18 11.06 -17.24
CA LYS A 9 -11.05 10.70 -18.11
C LYS A 9 -10.11 9.70 -17.43
N GLY A 10 -9.46 8.86 -18.22
CA GLY A 10 -8.59 7.80 -17.71
C GLY A 10 -7.24 8.26 -17.16
N ASN A 11 -6.89 9.53 -17.38
CA ASN A 11 -5.66 10.16 -16.91
C ASN A 11 -5.90 11.19 -15.79
N ILE A 12 -7.05 11.14 -15.12
CA ILE A 12 -7.32 11.97 -13.94
C ILE A 12 -6.75 11.27 -12.72
N GLN A 13 -5.67 11.81 -12.17
CA GLN A 13 -5.11 11.38 -10.91
C GLN A 13 -6.09 11.66 -9.79
N ALA A 14 -6.22 10.73 -8.85
CA ALA A 14 -7.07 10.87 -7.69
C ALA A 14 -6.25 10.61 -6.42
N GLU A 15 -5.52 11.63 -5.96
CA GLU A 15 -4.57 11.55 -4.84
C GLU A 15 -5.31 11.66 -3.49
N PRO A 16 -5.45 10.57 -2.70
CA PRO A 16 -6.15 10.61 -1.42
C PRO A 16 -5.28 11.27 -0.36
N LEU A 17 -5.88 12.12 0.47
CA LEU A 17 -5.19 12.89 1.50
C LEU A 17 -5.85 12.74 2.87
N VAL A 18 -5.02 12.69 3.91
CA VAL A 18 -5.42 12.95 5.29
C VAL A 18 -4.70 14.21 5.76
N ASN A 19 -5.46 15.26 6.03
CA ASN A 19 -4.93 16.54 6.50
C ASN A 19 -3.81 17.08 5.58
N ASN A 20 -4.04 17.06 4.27
CA ASN A 20 -3.09 17.46 3.23
C ASN A 20 -1.82 16.58 3.12
N TRP A 21 -1.75 15.41 3.76
CA TRP A 21 -0.68 14.44 3.53
C TRP A 21 -1.20 13.27 2.71
N TYR A 22 -0.38 12.73 1.81
CA TYR A 22 -0.75 11.55 1.02
C TYR A 22 -1.22 10.44 1.95
N ALA A 23 -2.43 9.92 1.74
CA ALA A 23 -3.02 8.93 2.61
C ALA A 23 -2.36 7.56 2.38
N TRP A 24 -1.81 7.01 3.46
CA TRP A 24 -1.30 5.63 3.52
C TRP A 24 -1.65 5.02 4.88
N SER A 25 -1.49 3.71 5.01
CA SER A 25 -2.08 2.92 6.11
C SER A 25 -1.85 3.48 7.52
N MET A 26 -0.62 3.92 7.81
CA MET A 26 -0.28 4.44 9.15
C MET A 26 -0.86 5.83 9.45
N LEU A 27 -1.35 6.56 8.45
CA LEU A 27 -2.08 7.82 8.67
C LEU A 27 -3.57 7.63 8.89
N ILE A 28 -4.11 6.45 8.56
CA ILE A 28 -5.52 6.13 8.84
C ILE A 28 -5.69 5.65 10.27
N SER A 29 -4.79 4.78 10.73
CA SER A 29 -4.83 4.24 12.09
C SER A 29 -4.48 5.33 13.11
N PRO A 30 -5.37 5.67 14.07
CA PRO A 30 -5.20 6.92 14.84
C PRO A 30 -3.94 6.98 15.71
N ALA A 31 -3.55 5.87 16.34
CA ALA A 31 -2.35 5.83 17.20
C ALA A 31 -1.07 6.01 16.37
N THR A 32 -0.95 5.34 15.23
CA THR A 32 0.19 5.56 14.32
C THR A 32 0.15 6.94 13.69
N ASN A 33 -1.04 7.46 13.33
CA ASN A 33 -1.20 8.82 12.80
C ASN A 33 -0.67 9.87 13.78
N ALA A 34 -0.94 9.72 15.08
CA ALA A 34 -0.39 10.59 16.11
C ALA A 34 1.15 10.59 16.14
N MET A 35 1.75 9.40 16.06
CA MET A 35 3.19 9.24 16.05
C MET A 35 3.83 9.82 14.77
N ILE A 36 3.31 9.47 13.59
CA ILE A 36 3.80 10.00 12.30
C ILE A 36 3.63 11.53 12.22
N THR A 37 2.45 12.05 12.59
CA THR A 37 2.17 13.50 12.54
C THR A 37 3.19 14.29 13.37
N THR A 38 3.40 13.89 14.63
CA THR A 38 4.25 14.64 15.55
C THR A 38 5.75 14.38 15.35
N LYS A 39 6.15 13.14 15.04
CA LYS A 39 7.57 12.74 15.00
C LYS A 39 8.18 12.74 13.61
N GLN A 40 7.37 12.85 12.56
CA GLN A 40 7.82 12.98 11.18
C GLN A 40 7.31 14.28 10.55
N HIS A 41 5.99 14.42 10.35
CA HIS A 41 5.44 15.54 9.59
C HIS A 41 5.79 16.90 10.21
N HIS A 42 5.51 17.12 11.50
CA HIS A 42 5.84 18.37 12.19
C HIS A 42 7.33 18.67 12.12
N ARG A 43 8.19 17.67 12.36
CA ARG A 43 9.65 17.86 12.31
C ARG A 43 10.17 18.22 10.92
N ILE A 44 9.59 17.63 9.87
CA ILE A 44 9.93 17.96 8.48
C ILE A 44 9.55 19.41 8.18
N LEU A 45 8.34 19.84 8.59
CA LEU A 45 7.87 21.21 8.37
C LEU A 45 8.66 22.23 9.20
N GLU A 46 9.01 21.90 10.45
CA GLU A 46 9.91 22.72 11.29
C GLU A 46 11.30 22.87 10.64
N SER A 47 11.87 21.78 10.14
CA SER A 47 13.14 21.81 9.40
C SER A 47 13.06 22.67 8.14
N TYR A 48 11.97 22.51 7.38
CA TYR A 48 11.73 23.23 6.13
C TYR A 48 11.57 24.73 6.35
N THR A 49 10.71 25.13 7.29
CA THR A 49 10.44 26.54 7.59
C THR A 49 11.69 27.25 8.14
N ALA A 50 12.57 26.53 8.83
CA ALA A 50 13.86 27.06 9.27
C ALA A 50 14.91 27.14 8.15
N ASN A 51 14.90 26.21 7.18
CA ASN A 51 15.95 26.07 6.16
C ASN A 51 15.39 25.68 4.76
N PRO A 52 14.57 26.52 4.12
CA PRO A 52 13.87 26.14 2.88
C PRO A 52 14.83 25.84 1.71
N GLU A 53 15.96 26.55 1.62
CA GLU A 53 16.98 26.34 0.58
C GLU A 53 17.64 24.95 0.64
N ILE A 54 17.80 24.38 1.84
CA ILE A 54 18.38 23.03 2.02
C ILE A 54 17.39 21.99 1.48
N HIS A 55 16.10 22.17 1.73
CA HIS A 55 15.06 21.28 1.22
C HIS A 55 14.97 21.37 -0.31
N ALA A 56 14.90 22.59 -0.86
CA ALA A 56 14.86 22.80 -2.31
C ALA A 56 16.07 22.19 -3.05
N SER A 57 17.29 22.40 -2.52
CA SER A 57 18.51 21.84 -3.10
C SER A 57 18.64 20.32 -2.91
N SER A 58 18.04 19.75 -1.86
CA SER A 58 18.01 18.31 -1.62
C SER A 58 17.00 17.60 -2.51
N ALA A 59 15.82 18.18 -2.70
CA ALA A 59 14.76 17.66 -3.56
C ALA A 59 15.20 17.48 -5.03
N GLN A 60 16.13 18.32 -5.51
CA GLN A 60 16.68 18.24 -6.87
C GLN A 60 17.69 17.09 -7.04
N LYS A 61 18.24 16.54 -5.96
CA LYS A 61 19.27 15.49 -6.03
C LYS A 61 18.61 14.12 -6.08
N LYS A 62 18.74 13.41 -7.21
CA LYS A 62 18.23 12.04 -7.40
C LYS A 62 18.65 11.08 -6.29
N SER A 63 19.86 11.23 -5.74
CA SER A 63 20.38 10.37 -4.65
C SER A 63 19.74 10.61 -3.29
N LEU A 64 18.98 11.70 -3.13
CA LEU A 64 18.27 12.07 -1.89
C LEU A 64 16.75 11.99 -2.05
N LYS A 65 16.24 11.66 -3.24
CA LYS A 65 14.82 11.36 -3.46
C LYS A 65 14.38 10.27 -2.48
N GLY A 66 13.13 10.38 -2.05
CA GLY A 66 12.62 9.57 -0.95
C GLY A 66 12.89 10.21 0.40
N GLY A 67 14.05 10.84 0.66
CA GLY A 67 14.43 11.40 1.96
C GLY A 67 13.40 12.33 2.63
N LEU A 68 13.59 12.62 3.92
CA LEU A 68 12.71 13.48 4.73
C LEU A 68 12.86 14.98 4.40
N PHE A 69 12.77 15.32 3.12
CA PHE A 69 12.79 16.67 2.58
C PHE A 69 11.49 16.94 1.84
N VAL A 70 10.88 18.09 2.09
CA VAL A 70 9.80 18.67 1.28
C VAL A 70 10.25 18.78 -0.19
N GLU A 71 9.72 17.93 -1.07
CA GLU A 71 10.12 17.82 -2.47
C GLU A 71 9.58 18.96 -3.34
N ASN A 72 8.39 19.47 -3.00
CA ASN A 72 7.77 20.63 -3.64
C ASN A 72 8.16 21.97 -2.97
N ALA A 73 9.34 22.04 -2.38
CA ALA A 73 9.83 23.19 -1.60
C ALA A 73 9.77 24.54 -2.34
N ASN A 74 9.85 24.55 -3.68
CA ASN A 74 9.80 25.76 -4.50
C ASN A 74 8.36 26.26 -4.77
N GLU A 75 7.36 25.42 -4.53
CA GLU A 75 5.94 25.73 -4.74
C GLU A 75 5.23 26.09 -3.43
N LEU A 76 5.89 25.86 -2.30
CA LEU A 76 5.36 26.12 -0.98
C LEU A 76 6.04 27.36 -0.41
N GLU A 77 5.25 28.36 -0.04
CA GLU A 77 5.80 29.55 0.62
C GLU A 77 6.13 29.21 2.09
N PRO A 78 7.36 29.46 2.59
CA PRO A 78 7.74 29.07 3.94
C PRO A 78 6.84 29.63 5.05
N GLU A 79 6.37 30.88 4.92
CA GLU A 79 5.48 31.48 5.93
C GLU A 79 4.09 30.82 5.92
N PHE A 80 3.56 30.46 4.74
CA PHE A 80 2.31 29.70 4.63
C PHE A 80 2.43 28.33 5.31
N ILE A 81 3.56 27.63 5.13
CA ILE A 81 3.79 26.33 5.77
C ILE A 81 3.95 26.45 7.28
N LYS A 82 4.57 27.53 7.75
CA LYS A 82 4.68 27.83 9.17
C LYS A 82 3.31 28.09 9.79
N ASP A 83 2.45 28.87 9.12
CA ASP A 83 1.07 29.08 9.57
C ASP A 83 0.26 27.78 9.58
N PHE A 84 0.39 26.95 8.55
CA PHE A 84 -0.24 25.63 8.49
C PHE A 84 0.21 24.73 9.65
N LEU A 85 1.51 24.69 9.95
CA LEU A 85 2.06 23.89 11.04
C LEU A 85 1.55 24.34 12.41
N GLU A 86 1.51 25.65 12.68
CA GLU A 86 1.00 26.17 13.96
C GLU A 86 -0.50 25.94 14.11
N GLN A 87 -1.27 26.12 13.03
CA GLN A 87 -2.70 25.78 13.01
C GLN A 87 -2.92 24.27 13.21
N ASP A 88 -2.10 23.41 12.61
CA ASP A 88 -2.22 21.96 12.77
C ASP A 88 -1.97 21.54 14.23
N LYS A 89 -0.90 22.05 14.85
CA LYS A 89 -0.60 21.81 16.27
C LYS A 89 -1.74 22.26 17.20
N GLN A 90 -2.38 23.38 16.88
CA GLN A 90 -3.50 23.90 17.66
C GLN A 90 -4.78 23.10 17.44
N ASN A 91 -5.18 22.90 16.18
CA ASN A 91 -6.45 22.27 15.82
C ASN A 91 -6.46 20.77 16.12
N ARG A 92 -5.28 20.13 16.10
CA ARG A 92 -5.11 18.70 16.40
C ARG A 92 -4.34 18.46 17.69
N ALA A 93 -4.53 19.33 18.69
CA ALA A 93 -3.88 19.21 20.00
C ALA A 93 -4.11 17.84 20.67
N GLU A 94 -5.28 17.22 20.46
CA GLU A 94 -5.59 15.88 20.99
C GLU A 94 -4.73 14.78 20.35
N ILE A 95 -4.39 14.90 19.06
CA ILE A 95 -3.46 13.99 18.37
C ILE A 95 -2.04 14.16 18.91
N VAL A 96 -1.64 15.41 19.18
CA VAL A 96 -0.34 15.71 19.81
C VAL A 96 -0.28 15.12 21.23
N ALA A 97 -1.33 15.30 22.02
CA ALA A 97 -1.46 14.72 23.35
C ALA A 97 -1.44 13.19 23.33
N LEU A 98 -2.10 12.55 22.35
CA LEU A 98 -2.07 11.10 22.18
C LEU A 98 -0.66 10.58 21.90
N SER A 99 0.10 11.23 21.02
CA SER A 99 1.50 10.86 20.75
C SER A 99 2.35 10.91 22.03
N GLN A 100 2.23 11.98 22.80
CA GLN A 100 2.94 12.11 24.08
C GLN A 100 2.49 11.07 25.11
N ALA A 101 1.18 10.79 25.19
CA ALA A 101 0.63 9.78 26.09
C ALA A 101 1.16 8.37 25.78
N ILE A 102 1.36 8.02 24.51
CA ILE A 102 1.98 6.75 24.11
C ILE A 102 3.42 6.66 24.64
N ASP A 103 4.21 7.72 24.47
CA ASP A 103 5.59 7.77 25.00
C ASP A 103 5.64 7.71 26.53
N ASP A 104 4.75 8.43 27.20
CA ASP A 104 4.66 8.47 28.65
C ASP A 104 4.23 7.12 29.23
N LEU A 105 3.26 6.45 28.58
CA LEU A 105 2.85 5.09 28.97
C LEU A 105 4.00 4.10 28.78
N GLN A 106 4.69 4.15 27.64
CA GLN A 106 5.82 3.29 27.35
C GLN A 106 6.94 3.45 28.40
N LYS A 107 7.20 4.70 28.82
CA LYS A 107 8.14 5.01 29.89
C LYS A 107 7.67 4.48 31.25
N LEU A 108 6.42 4.74 31.63
CA LEU A 108 5.82 4.28 32.88
C LEU A 108 5.99 2.76 33.06
N ILE A 109 5.62 1.98 32.03
CA ILE A 109 5.73 0.52 32.12
C ILE A 109 7.19 0.04 32.13
N GLN A 110 8.10 0.67 31.38
CA GLN A 110 9.51 0.29 31.40
C GLN A 110 10.14 0.53 32.78
N GLU A 111 9.75 1.61 33.45
CA GLU A 111 10.31 2.01 34.74
C GLU A 111 9.74 1.18 35.90
N GLU A 112 8.45 0.83 35.88
CA GLU A 112 7.77 0.29 37.07
C GLU A 112 7.24 -1.14 36.94
N ALA A 113 6.95 -1.60 35.73
CA ALA A 113 6.42 -2.93 35.51
C ALA A 113 7.57 -3.98 35.58
N LYS A 114 7.89 -4.46 36.80
CA LYS A 114 9.00 -5.40 37.07
C LYS A 114 8.60 -6.86 37.33
N GLY A 115 7.48 -7.31 36.77
CA GLY A 115 6.96 -8.69 36.88
C GLY A 115 5.88 -8.89 37.95
N MET A 116 5.50 -7.83 38.68
CA MET A 116 4.37 -7.85 39.62
C MET A 116 3.06 -7.49 38.90
N SER A 117 1.91 -7.58 39.59
CA SER A 117 0.62 -7.18 39.00
C SER A 117 0.66 -5.74 38.46
N LEU A 118 0.07 -5.55 37.28
CA LEU A 118 -0.01 -4.27 36.56
C LEU A 118 -1.25 -3.46 36.96
N GLU A 119 -2.16 -4.01 37.77
CA GLU A 119 -3.46 -3.41 38.09
C GLU A 119 -3.34 -1.97 38.64
N SER A 120 -2.39 -1.73 39.55
CA SER A 120 -2.19 -0.41 40.15
C SER A 120 -1.69 0.65 39.15
N LEU A 121 -1.13 0.23 38.00
CA LEU A 121 -0.67 1.17 36.98
C LEU A 121 -1.84 1.74 36.16
N TYR A 122 -3.02 1.09 36.16
CA TYR A 122 -4.16 1.56 35.37
C TYR A 122 -4.66 2.95 35.80
N GLU A 123 -4.61 3.27 37.10
CA GLU A 123 -4.95 4.60 37.62
C GLU A 123 -3.97 5.70 37.18
N ARG A 124 -2.81 5.30 36.63
CA ARG A 124 -1.71 6.17 36.24
C ARG A 124 -1.45 6.18 34.74
N ILE A 125 -2.27 5.46 33.96
CA ILE A 125 -2.25 5.54 32.50
C ILE A 125 -2.54 7.00 32.11
N PRO A 126 -1.77 7.60 31.19
CA PRO A 126 -2.03 8.94 30.69
C PRO A 126 -3.45 9.10 30.15
N GLU A 127 -4.10 10.23 30.44
CA GLU A 127 -5.53 10.46 30.19
C GLU A 127 -6.00 10.09 28.76
N PRO A 128 -5.27 10.42 27.68
CA PRO A 128 -5.68 10.05 26.31
C PRO A 128 -5.79 8.53 26.03
N LEU A 129 -5.22 7.69 26.90
CA LEU A 129 -5.15 6.24 26.75
C LEU A 129 -6.01 5.48 27.79
N GLN A 130 -6.61 6.17 28.76
CA GLN A 130 -7.36 5.54 29.83
C GLN A 130 -8.56 4.75 29.28
N GLY A 131 -8.65 3.47 29.63
CA GLY A 131 -9.68 2.55 29.13
C GLY A 131 -9.51 2.11 27.66
N MET A 132 -8.44 2.55 26.98
CA MET A 132 -8.19 2.27 25.57
C MET A 132 -6.96 1.38 25.34
N VAL A 133 -6.33 0.91 26.43
CA VAL A 133 -5.16 0.02 26.40
C VAL A 133 -5.29 -1.11 27.41
N GLU A 134 -4.62 -2.22 27.13
CA GLU A 134 -4.42 -3.32 28.09
C GLU A 134 -2.91 -3.53 28.32
N LEU A 135 -2.49 -3.41 29.57
CA LEU A 135 -1.11 -3.64 30.00
C LEU A 135 -0.85 -5.15 30.14
N ASN A 136 0.31 -5.63 29.70
CA ASN A 136 0.65 -7.05 29.74
C ASN A 136 2.17 -7.29 29.92
N TYR A 137 2.51 -8.55 30.16
CA TYR A 137 3.87 -9.08 30.09
C TYR A 137 3.96 -10.15 29.01
N ASP A 138 5.14 -10.28 28.40
CA ASP A 138 5.49 -11.50 27.68
C ASP A 138 5.92 -12.63 28.65
N LEU A 139 6.27 -13.80 28.10
CA LEU A 139 6.71 -14.96 28.89
C LEU A 139 8.07 -14.78 29.58
N ASN A 140 8.80 -13.69 29.31
CA ASN A 140 10.05 -13.32 29.96
C ASN A 140 9.87 -12.19 30.99
N ASN A 141 8.61 -11.79 31.27
CA ASN A 141 8.26 -10.65 32.11
C ASN A 141 8.72 -9.30 31.54
N TYR A 142 8.89 -9.17 30.23
CA TYR A 142 9.05 -7.86 29.60
C TYR A 142 7.70 -7.18 29.44
N PRO A 143 7.52 -5.97 30.00
CA PRO A 143 6.24 -5.29 29.96
C PRO A 143 5.94 -4.72 28.58
N SER A 144 4.67 -4.77 28.20
CA SER A 144 4.14 -4.12 27.01
C SER A 144 2.70 -3.66 27.26
N PHE A 145 2.07 -3.10 26.23
CA PHE A 145 0.65 -2.81 26.20
C PHE A 145 0.12 -3.08 24.81
N ARG A 146 -1.18 -3.41 24.72
CA ARG A 146 -1.90 -3.40 23.45
C ARG A 146 -2.93 -2.27 23.44
N LEU A 147 -3.12 -1.69 22.28
CA LEU A 147 -4.14 -0.70 21.95
C LEU A 147 -5.46 -1.43 21.65
N ILE A 148 -6.57 -0.94 22.19
CA ILE A 148 -7.91 -1.38 21.79
C ILE A 148 -8.32 -0.55 20.57
N GLU A 149 -7.76 -0.89 19.40
CA GLU A 149 -7.85 -0.10 18.16
C GLU A 149 -9.27 0.42 17.83
N PRO A 150 -10.37 -0.37 17.95
CA PRO A 150 -11.71 0.14 17.66
C PRO A 150 -12.10 1.36 18.49
N LEU A 151 -11.66 1.47 19.75
CA LEU A 151 -11.96 2.63 20.60
C LEU A 151 -11.30 3.90 20.05
N PHE A 152 -10.13 3.80 19.42
CA PHE A 152 -9.47 4.95 18.80
C PHE A 152 -10.22 5.42 17.56
N TYR A 153 -10.70 4.50 16.72
CA TYR A 153 -11.52 4.84 15.55
C TYR A 153 -12.89 5.42 15.92
N MET A 154 -13.48 4.97 17.02
CA MET A 154 -14.77 5.50 17.51
C MET A 154 -14.63 6.86 18.22
N ASN A 155 -13.41 7.27 18.58
CA ASN A 155 -13.18 8.53 19.27
C ASN A 155 -12.96 9.66 18.24
N PRO A 156 -13.90 10.62 18.12
CA PRO A 156 -13.79 11.70 17.13
C PRO A 156 -12.62 12.66 17.39
N LYS A 157 -12.04 12.66 18.60
CA LYS A 157 -10.80 13.42 18.88
C LYS A 157 -9.58 12.85 18.17
N PHE A 158 -9.58 11.54 17.89
CA PHE A 158 -8.44 10.83 17.32
C PHE A 158 -8.67 10.41 15.87
N TYR A 159 -9.93 10.21 15.47
CA TYR A 159 -10.29 9.83 14.10
C TYR A 159 -11.34 10.79 13.52
N ASP A 160 -10.85 11.84 12.88
CA ASP A 160 -11.68 12.85 12.22
C ASP A 160 -11.72 12.61 10.70
N LYS A 161 -12.87 12.14 10.21
CA LYS A 161 -13.10 11.89 8.78
C LYS A 161 -13.18 13.18 7.96
N SER A 162 -13.41 14.34 8.59
CA SER A 162 -13.45 15.63 7.88
C SER A 162 -12.07 16.07 7.36
N LEU A 163 -10.99 15.46 7.86
CA LEU A 163 -9.63 15.67 7.36
C LEU A 163 -9.33 14.87 6.08
N GLN A 164 -10.23 13.97 5.67
CA GLN A 164 -10.06 13.14 4.48
C GLN A 164 -10.54 13.89 3.23
N SER A 165 -9.72 13.89 2.19
CA SER A 165 -10.06 14.50 0.91
C SER A 165 -9.36 13.79 -0.24
N ILE A 166 -9.72 14.14 -1.47
CA ILE A 166 -9.00 13.72 -2.66
C ILE A 166 -8.63 14.92 -3.52
N ASN A 167 -7.40 14.96 -4.01
CA ASN A 167 -6.97 15.90 -5.02
C ASN A 167 -7.15 15.26 -6.41
N LEU A 168 -7.94 15.92 -7.26
CA LEU A 168 -8.10 15.53 -8.66
C LEU A 168 -7.32 16.47 -9.56
N CYS A 169 -6.51 15.92 -10.47
CA CYS A 169 -5.78 16.69 -11.47
C CYS A 169 -5.55 15.87 -12.75
N HIS A 170 -5.23 16.55 -13.86
CA HIS A 170 -4.77 15.88 -15.09
C HIS A 170 -3.34 15.39 -14.89
N LEU A 171 -3.13 14.08 -15.03
CA LEU A 171 -1.80 13.50 -15.04
C LEU A 171 -1.29 13.40 -16.48
N ASN A 172 -0.17 14.07 -16.75
CA ASN A 172 0.48 14.10 -18.05
C ASN A 172 1.83 13.35 -18.07
N SER A 173 2.34 12.96 -16.91
CA SER A 173 3.61 12.25 -16.72
C SER A 173 3.58 11.40 -15.45
N ASP A 174 4.46 10.41 -15.37
CA ASP A 174 4.64 9.60 -14.17
C ASP A 174 5.46 10.28 -13.06
N ASP A 175 6.14 11.40 -13.37
CA ASP A 175 6.92 12.15 -12.36
C ASP A 175 5.98 12.79 -11.35
N ARG A 176 6.14 12.37 -10.09
CA ARG A 176 5.24 12.69 -8.99
C ARG A 176 6.09 12.87 -7.72
N PRO A 177 5.76 13.85 -6.85
CA PRO A 177 6.50 14.05 -5.61
C PRO A 177 6.33 12.87 -4.66
N PHE A 178 7.41 12.54 -3.94
CA PHE A 178 7.41 11.47 -2.95
C PHE A 178 6.37 11.65 -1.85
N ILE A 179 5.73 10.56 -1.42
CA ILE A 179 4.52 10.63 -0.58
C ILE A 179 4.76 10.91 0.91
N LEU A 180 5.91 10.52 1.49
CA LEU A 180 6.09 10.58 2.95
C LEU A 180 6.71 11.86 3.50
N SER A 181 7.10 12.79 2.62
CA SER A 181 7.93 13.93 3.03
C SER A 181 7.30 15.29 2.76
N SER A 182 6.16 15.33 2.04
CA SER A 182 5.65 16.57 1.48
C SER A 182 4.12 16.64 1.62
N PRO A 183 3.56 17.75 2.12
CA PRO A 183 2.12 18.00 2.06
C PRO A 183 1.66 18.31 0.62
N ARG A 184 0.36 18.18 0.38
CA ARG A 184 -0.34 18.34 -0.89
C ARG A 184 -1.49 19.33 -0.69
N PHE A 185 -1.35 20.52 -1.27
CA PHE A 185 -2.38 21.57 -1.23
C PHE A 185 -3.07 21.71 -2.59
N GLU A 186 -4.27 22.29 -2.60
CA GLU A 186 -4.98 22.60 -3.84
C GLU A 186 -4.25 23.72 -4.60
N GLY A 187 -3.57 23.37 -5.70
CA GLY A 187 -3.00 24.34 -6.64
C GLY A 187 -3.95 24.67 -7.80
N ASP A 188 -3.50 25.49 -8.75
CA ASP A 188 -4.32 25.96 -9.89
C ASP A 188 -4.94 24.82 -10.71
N ASN A 189 -4.17 23.77 -10.96
CA ASN A 189 -4.55 22.61 -11.79
C ASN A 189 -5.20 21.46 -11.00
N THR A 190 -5.51 21.68 -9.73
CA THR A 190 -6.09 20.67 -8.84
C THR A 190 -7.48 21.10 -8.38
N VAL A 191 -8.37 20.14 -8.22
CA VAL A 191 -9.65 20.29 -7.51
C VAL A 191 -9.61 19.37 -6.30
N ASN A 192 -9.66 19.95 -5.11
CA ASN A 192 -9.76 19.20 -3.86
C ASN A 192 -11.23 18.95 -3.53
N LEU A 193 -11.60 17.68 -3.34
CA LEU A 193 -12.92 17.28 -2.89
C LEU A 193 -12.84 16.83 -1.42
N GLN A 194 -13.56 17.53 -0.54
CA GLN A 194 -13.67 17.19 0.88
C GLN A 194 -14.72 16.10 1.08
N ILE A 195 -14.35 14.87 0.73
CA ILE A 195 -15.20 13.69 0.77
C ILE A 195 -14.51 12.62 1.65
N PRO A 196 -15.12 12.22 2.77
CA PRO A 196 -14.66 11.09 3.58
C PRO A 196 -14.47 9.83 2.74
N PHE A 197 -13.40 9.08 2.98
CA PHE A 197 -13.04 7.91 2.17
C PHE A 197 -14.13 6.86 2.12
N ASP A 198 -14.94 6.69 3.17
CA ASP A 198 -16.07 5.73 3.20
C ASP A 198 -17.32 6.19 2.43
N SER A 199 -17.30 7.38 1.83
CA SER A 199 -18.42 7.91 1.06
C SER A 199 -18.68 7.10 -0.22
N PRO A 200 -19.95 6.75 -0.53
CA PRO A 200 -20.31 6.05 -1.76
C PRO A 200 -20.14 6.91 -3.03
N LEU A 201 -19.81 8.20 -2.89
CA LEU A 201 -19.56 9.10 -4.01
C LEU A 201 -18.32 8.69 -4.81
N TYR A 202 -17.33 8.05 -4.18
CA TYR A 202 -16.15 7.55 -4.88
C TYR A 202 -16.50 6.44 -5.86
N GLU A 203 -17.41 5.53 -5.51
CA GLU A 203 -17.91 4.50 -6.41
C GLU A 203 -18.62 5.13 -7.61
N LYS A 204 -19.47 6.15 -7.40
CA LYS A 204 -20.09 6.89 -8.50
C LYS A 204 -19.03 7.54 -9.40
N LEU A 205 -18.11 8.30 -8.81
CA LEU A 205 -17.07 9.04 -9.52
C LEU A 205 -16.20 8.10 -10.37
N PHE A 206 -15.73 6.99 -9.80
CA PHE A 206 -14.79 6.11 -10.50
C PHE A 206 -15.48 5.12 -11.44
N ALA A 207 -16.70 4.66 -11.13
CA ALA A 207 -17.51 3.89 -12.08
C ALA A 207 -17.91 4.74 -13.30
N SER A 208 -17.93 6.07 -13.16
CA SER A 208 -18.24 6.97 -14.28
C SER A 208 -17.27 6.89 -15.45
N LYS A 209 -16.04 6.39 -15.26
CA LYS A 209 -15.09 6.16 -16.35
C LYS A 209 -15.69 5.26 -17.45
N GLN A 210 -16.59 4.35 -17.06
CA GLN A 210 -17.28 3.40 -17.93
C GLN A 210 -18.77 3.74 -18.13
N HIS A 211 -19.48 4.15 -17.07
CA HIS A 211 -20.94 4.30 -17.10
C HIS A 211 -21.43 5.74 -17.27
N GLY A 212 -20.57 6.72 -16.97
CA GLY A 212 -20.86 8.15 -17.07
C GLY A 212 -21.85 8.65 -16.02
N LEU A 213 -21.64 9.89 -15.57
CA LEU A 213 -22.53 10.61 -14.66
C LEU A 213 -23.54 11.45 -15.45
N SER A 214 -24.70 11.69 -14.84
CA SER A 214 -25.58 12.80 -15.21
C SER A 214 -25.00 14.14 -14.73
N LEU A 215 -25.52 15.25 -15.24
CA LEU A 215 -25.09 16.59 -14.78
C LEU A 215 -25.35 16.79 -13.28
N GLU A 216 -26.49 16.29 -12.77
CA GLU A 216 -26.84 16.38 -11.35
C GLU A 216 -25.82 15.64 -10.46
N GLU A 217 -25.38 14.46 -10.88
CA GLU A 217 -24.35 13.69 -10.15
C GLU A 217 -22.96 14.36 -10.21
N VAL A 218 -22.61 15.01 -11.33
CA VAL A 218 -21.37 15.82 -11.41
C VAL A 218 -21.43 17.00 -10.44
N GLU A 219 -22.55 17.71 -10.40
CA GLU A 219 -22.77 18.84 -9.49
C GLU A 219 -22.83 18.40 -8.02
N GLU A 220 -23.41 17.23 -7.72
CA GLU A 220 -23.39 16.61 -6.40
C GLU A 220 -21.94 16.44 -5.91
N ILE A 221 -21.07 15.85 -6.72
CA ILE A 221 -19.65 15.65 -6.37
C ILE A 221 -18.92 16.99 -6.24
N LEU A 222 -19.11 17.91 -7.20
CA LEU A 222 -18.49 19.24 -7.17
C LEU A 222 -18.90 20.06 -5.95
N SER A 223 -20.10 19.81 -5.38
CA SER A 223 -20.57 20.51 -4.20
C SER A 223 -19.68 20.31 -2.96
N HIS A 224 -18.86 19.24 -2.95
CA HIS A 224 -17.86 18.95 -1.92
C HIS A 224 -16.52 19.64 -2.13
N ALA A 225 -16.32 20.40 -3.21
CA ALA A 225 -15.14 21.25 -3.38
C ALA A 225 -15.34 22.58 -2.63
N PRO A 226 -14.49 22.92 -1.63
CA PRO A 226 -14.60 24.19 -0.91
C PRO A 226 -14.54 25.40 -1.86
N ASN A 227 -13.72 25.29 -2.91
CA ASN A 227 -13.50 26.33 -3.92
C ASN A 227 -14.29 26.11 -5.21
N ARG A 228 -15.46 25.44 -5.14
CA ARG A 228 -16.25 25.09 -6.36
C ARG A 228 -16.50 26.24 -7.33
N ALA A 229 -16.69 27.48 -6.83
CA ALA A 229 -17.00 28.64 -7.66
C ALA A 229 -15.85 28.99 -8.63
N THR A 230 -14.60 28.78 -8.23
CA THR A 230 -13.41 29.02 -9.07
C THR A 230 -12.91 27.75 -9.75
N LYS A 231 -13.29 26.58 -9.25
CA LYS A 231 -12.83 25.27 -9.71
C LYS A 231 -13.78 24.52 -10.65
N ALA A 232 -15.01 25.00 -10.82
CA ALA A 232 -16.03 24.34 -11.63
C ALA A 232 -15.53 24.03 -13.05
N GLU A 233 -15.00 25.01 -13.77
CA GLU A 233 -14.53 24.82 -15.16
C GLU A 233 -13.43 23.75 -15.26
N LEU A 234 -12.47 23.78 -14.33
CA LEU A 234 -11.42 22.78 -14.25
C LEU A 234 -12.00 21.39 -13.96
N PHE A 235 -12.90 21.27 -12.98
CA PHE A 235 -13.54 20.01 -12.64
C PHE A 235 -14.31 19.43 -13.83
N TYR A 236 -15.07 20.26 -14.56
CA TYR A 236 -15.76 19.85 -15.79
C TYR A 236 -14.78 19.35 -16.86
N SER A 237 -13.58 19.91 -16.93
CA SER A 237 -12.54 19.47 -17.87
C SER A 237 -12.03 18.04 -17.60
N PHE A 238 -12.27 17.49 -16.41
CA PHE A 238 -11.90 16.11 -16.04
C PHE A 238 -12.79 15.06 -16.69
N PHE A 239 -13.93 15.47 -17.26
CA PHE A 239 -14.88 14.59 -17.91
C PHE A 239 -14.83 14.70 -19.44
N SER A 240 -15.32 13.68 -20.11
CA SER A 240 -15.54 13.63 -21.55
C SER A 240 -16.96 13.15 -21.87
N GLU A 241 -17.43 13.34 -23.10
CA GLU A 241 -18.74 12.84 -23.55
C GLU A 241 -18.72 11.38 -24.03
N LYS A 242 -17.53 10.77 -24.08
CA LYS A 242 -17.34 9.37 -24.46
C LYS A 242 -16.80 8.57 -23.26
N PRO A 243 -17.16 7.29 -23.11
CA PRO A 243 -16.52 6.42 -22.13
C PRO A 243 -15.01 6.48 -22.27
N SER A 244 -14.32 6.59 -21.14
CA SER A 244 -12.87 6.47 -21.12
C SER A 244 -12.46 5.05 -21.51
N TYR A 245 -13.25 4.07 -21.10
CA TYR A 245 -13.00 2.65 -21.34
C TYR A 245 -14.28 1.97 -21.83
N VAL A 246 -14.10 1.04 -22.77
CA VAL A 246 -15.15 0.17 -23.28
C VAL A 246 -14.65 -1.25 -23.14
N THR A 247 -15.42 -2.13 -22.51
CA THR A 247 -15.08 -3.55 -22.39
C THR A 247 -14.99 -4.14 -23.80
N THR A 248 -13.83 -4.72 -24.14
CA THR A 248 -13.56 -5.31 -25.46
C THR A 248 -13.52 -6.84 -25.37
N GLU A 249 -13.55 -7.52 -26.52
CA GLU A 249 -13.32 -8.97 -26.58
C GLU A 249 -11.97 -9.38 -25.96
N ALA A 250 -10.95 -8.52 -26.00
CA ALA A 250 -9.66 -8.77 -25.36
C ALA A 250 -9.75 -8.86 -23.82
N ASN A 251 -10.78 -8.26 -23.21
CA ASN A 251 -11.07 -8.40 -21.78
C ASN A 251 -11.77 -9.74 -21.45
N THR A 252 -12.27 -10.46 -22.45
CA THR A 252 -13.00 -11.72 -22.27
C THR A 252 -12.04 -12.90 -22.40
N ILE A 253 -12.24 -13.92 -21.56
CA ILE A 253 -11.39 -15.12 -21.53
C ILE A 253 -12.09 -16.27 -22.23
N GLN A 254 -11.35 -16.98 -23.08
CA GLN A 254 -11.83 -18.17 -23.76
C GLN A 254 -11.84 -19.38 -22.81
N ASP A 255 -12.76 -20.31 -23.04
CA ASP A 255 -12.86 -21.56 -22.28
C ASP A 255 -11.50 -22.28 -22.17
N ASP A 256 -11.21 -22.85 -21.00
CA ASP A 256 -9.98 -23.60 -20.66
C ASP A 256 -8.65 -22.80 -20.70
N THR A 257 -8.68 -21.46 -20.78
CA THR A 257 -7.46 -20.63 -20.71
C THR A 257 -7.35 -19.91 -19.37
N ILE A 258 -6.16 -19.97 -18.77
CA ILE A 258 -5.77 -19.11 -17.66
C ILE A 258 -4.82 -18.06 -18.20
N ARG A 259 -5.10 -16.80 -17.90
CA ARG A 259 -4.27 -15.67 -18.31
C ARG A 259 -3.79 -14.94 -17.07
N VAL A 260 -2.49 -14.69 -17.00
CA VAL A 260 -1.90 -13.79 -16.01
C VAL A 260 -1.43 -12.53 -16.72
N ARG A 261 -1.89 -11.37 -16.28
CA ARG A 261 -1.48 -10.07 -16.79
C ARG A 261 -0.72 -9.32 -15.72
N TYR A 262 0.51 -8.91 -16.03
CA TYR A 262 1.36 -8.12 -15.15
C TYR A 262 1.11 -6.63 -15.38
N PHE A 263 0.65 -5.93 -14.35
CA PHE A 263 0.35 -4.49 -14.39
C PHE A 263 1.52 -3.61 -13.91
N GLY A 264 2.57 -4.21 -13.34
CA GLY A 264 3.71 -3.52 -12.74
C GLY A 264 3.90 -3.88 -11.27
N HIS A 265 5.13 -3.71 -10.76
CA HIS A 265 5.51 -4.00 -9.37
C HIS A 265 5.03 -5.38 -8.88
N ALA A 266 4.15 -5.45 -7.88
CA ALA A 266 3.60 -6.69 -7.33
C ALA A 266 2.19 -7.01 -7.85
N THR A 267 1.71 -6.24 -8.83
CA THR A 267 0.35 -6.33 -9.36
C THR A 267 0.26 -7.29 -10.53
N ILE A 268 -0.32 -8.47 -10.27
CA ILE A 268 -0.72 -9.41 -11.31
C ILE A 268 -2.22 -9.67 -11.23
N LEU A 269 -2.84 -9.80 -12.39
CA LEU A 269 -4.23 -10.19 -12.54
C LEU A 269 -4.28 -11.60 -13.14
N ILE A 270 -4.69 -12.57 -12.32
CA ILE A 270 -4.88 -13.97 -12.69
C ILE A 270 -6.35 -14.16 -13.04
N GLU A 271 -6.62 -14.62 -14.25
CA GLU A 271 -7.97 -14.68 -14.77
C GLU A 271 -8.25 -16.04 -15.44
N SER A 272 -9.45 -16.54 -15.21
CA SER A 272 -10.08 -17.65 -15.93
C SER A 272 -11.52 -17.28 -16.29
N GLN A 273 -12.25 -18.17 -16.95
CA GLN A 273 -13.70 -18.01 -17.15
C GLN A 273 -14.48 -17.89 -15.83
N HIS A 274 -13.97 -18.46 -14.73
CA HIS A 274 -14.71 -18.60 -13.48
C HIS A 274 -14.31 -17.59 -12.40
N CYS A 275 -13.11 -17.01 -12.49
CA CYS A 275 -12.63 -16.08 -11.48
C CYS A 275 -11.58 -15.12 -12.01
N SER A 276 -11.54 -13.93 -11.43
CA SER A 276 -10.45 -12.96 -11.57
C SER A 276 -9.87 -12.62 -10.18
N ILE A 277 -8.56 -12.77 -10.02
CA ILE A 277 -7.82 -12.53 -8.77
C ILE A 277 -6.73 -11.50 -9.06
N LEU A 278 -6.71 -10.38 -8.35
CA LEU A 278 -5.72 -9.32 -8.47
C LEU A 278 -4.85 -9.27 -7.20
N SER A 279 -3.53 -9.24 -7.33
CA SER A 279 -2.62 -9.03 -6.20
C SER A 279 -2.21 -7.58 -6.06
N ASP A 280 -2.02 -7.11 -4.82
CA ASP A 280 -1.30 -5.86 -4.45
C ASP A 280 -1.49 -4.72 -5.46
N PRO A 281 -2.71 -4.16 -5.58
CA PRO A 281 -3.09 -3.39 -6.75
C PRO A 281 -2.43 -2.02 -6.82
N ILE A 282 -1.58 -1.84 -7.82
CA ILE A 282 -1.03 -0.57 -8.29
C ILE A 282 -1.28 -0.47 -9.79
N ILE A 283 -2.21 0.42 -10.15
CA ILE A 283 -2.69 0.53 -11.53
C ILE A 283 -2.25 1.88 -12.10
N SER A 284 -1.54 1.83 -13.22
CA SER A 284 -1.11 3.03 -13.92
C SER A 284 -2.30 3.80 -14.50
N TYR A 285 -2.14 5.11 -14.68
CA TYR A 285 -3.09 5.93 -15.44
C TYR A 285 -2.85 5.79 -16.94
N ASP A 286 -3.86 6.16 -17.73
CA ASP A 286 -3.80 6.09 -19.20
C ASP A 286 -2.91 7.21 -19.77
N ILE A 287 -1.60 7.03 -19.66
CA ILE A 287 -0.55 7.93 -20.15
C ILE A 287 0.22 7.22 -21.25
N THR A 288 0.34 7.86 -22.41
CA THR A 288 0.97 7.28 -23.60
C THR A 288 2.48 7.49 -23.67
N ASN A 289 3.03 8.34 -22.79
CA ASN A 289 4.45 8.66 -22.75
C ASN A 289 5.14 7.79 -21.69
N GLY A 290 6.05 6.91 -22.10
CA GLY A 290 6.81 6.04 -21.19
C GLY A 290 6.82 4.58 -21.64
N PRO A 291 7.17 3.63 -20.77
CA PRO A 291 7.11 2.21 -21.08
C PRO A 291 5.66 1.73 -21.26
N ASP A 292 5.52 0.61 -21.97
CA ASP A 292 4.24 -0.08 -22.13
C ASP A 292 3.64 -0.39 -20.76
N ARG A 293 2.31 -0.24 -20.65
CA ARG A 293 1.59 -0.32 -19.38
C ARG A 293 0.18 -0.87 -19.56
N LEU A 294 -0.32 -1.50 -18.52
CA LEU A 294 -1.74 -1.74 -18.32
C LEU A 294 -2.28 -0.72 -17.32
N SER A 295 -3.51 -0.28 -17.54
CA SER A 295 -4.19 0.77 -16.79
C SER A 295 -5.58 0.31 -16.35
N TYR A 296 -6.35 1.21 -15.73
CA TYR A 296 -7.72 0.92 -15.30
C TYR A 296 -8.63 0.43 -16.44
N LYS A 297 -8.32 0.75 -17.70
CA LYS A 297 -9.07 0.29 -18.89
C LYS A 297 -8.92 -1.19 -19.19
N ASP A 298 -7.83 -1.77 -18.70
CA ASP A 298 -7.46 -3.15 -18.99
C ASP A 298 -8.05 -4.10 -17.93
N LEU A 299 -8.53 -3.58 -16.80
CA LEU A 299 -9.18 -4.37 -15.77
C LEU A 299 -10.55 -4.91 -16.23
N PRO A 300 -10.99 -6.08 -15.71
CA PRO A 300 -12.32 -6.59 -15.97
C PRO A 300 -13.40 -5.69 -15.34
N ASP A 301 -14.65 -5.90 -15.74
CA ASP A 301 -15.79 -5.18 -15.15
C ASP A 301 -15.92 -5.46 -13.64
N VAL A 302 -15.58 -6.69 -13.24
CA VAL A 302 -15.64 -7.22 -11.88
C VAL A 302 -14.33 -7.91 -11.54
N ILE A 303 -13.83 -7.68 -10.33
CA ILE A 303 -12.71 -8.41 -9.74
C ILE A 303 -13.25 -9.24 -8.58
N ASP A 304 -13.26 -10.57 -8.68
CA ASP A 304 -13.78 -11.43 -7.62
C ASP A 304 -12.98 -11.32 -6.33
N TYR A 305 -11.65 -11.38 -6.42
CA TYR A 305 -10.77 -11.30 -5.25
C TYR A 305 -9.63 -10.33 -5.50
N VAL A 306 -9.38 -9.46 -4.54
CA VAL A 306 -8.08 -8.78 -4.40
C VAL A 306 -7.36 -9.41 -3.22
N VAL A 307 -6.12 -9.86 -3.41
CA VAL A 307 -5.24 -10.35 -2.34
C VAL A 307 -4.22 -9.27 -2.01
N LEU A 308 -4.14 -8.85 -0.75
CA LEU A 308 -3.13 -7.91 -0.26
C LEU A 308 -2.10 -8.69 0.56
N THR A 309 -0.83 -8.65 0.17
CA THR A 309 0.22 -9.45 0.80
C THR A 309 0.59 -8.89 2.16
N HIS A 310 0.89 -7.60 2.26
CA HIS A 310 1.32 -6.98 3.50
C HIS A 310 1.12 -5.46 3.53
N ASN A 311 1.32 -4.85 4.69
CA ASN A 311 0.96 -3.45 4.95
C ASN A 311 2.07 -2.43 4.60
N HIS A 312 2.70 -2.57 3.43
CA HIS A 312 3.60 -1.55 2.86
C HIS A 312 2.94 -0.70 1.80
N GLN A 313 3.52 0.48 1.57
CA GLN A 313 2.91 1.56 0.79
C GLN A 313 2.78 1.22 -0.70
N ASP A 314 3.68 0.36 -1.19
CA ASP A 314 3.73 -0.19 -2.55
C ASP A 314 2.87 -1.46 -2.72
N HIS A 315 2.18 -1.92 -1.68
CA HIS A 315 1.24 -3.05 -1.74
C HIS A 315 -0.20 -2.65 -1.34
N ILE A 316 -0.34 -1.63 -0.50
CA ILE A 316 -1.62 -1.03 -0.10
C ILE A 316 -1.64 0.45 -0.50
N LEU A 317 -2.03 0.69 -1.76
CA LEU A 317 -2.10 2.03 -2.33
C LEU A 317 -3.55 2.52 -2.41
N PHE A 318 -3.95 3.39 -1.48
CA PHE A 318 -5.35 3.87 -1.41
C PHE A 318 -5.82 4.59 -2.66
N GLU A 319 -4.92 5.25 -3.37
CA GLU A 319 -5.22 5.87 -4.66
C GLU A 319 -5.77 4.88 -5.67
N THR A 320 -5.21 3.68 -5.73
CA THR A 320 -5.74 2.59 -6.57
C THR A 320 -6.96 1.96 -5.92
N MET A 321 -6.87 1.61 -4.64
CA MET A 321 -7.91 0.80 -3.98
C MET A 321 -9.26 1.51 -3.92
N LEU A 322 -9.31 2.82 -3.65
CA LEU A 322 -10.55 3.60 -3.69
C LEU A 322 -11.19 3.59 -5.09
N GLN A 323 -10.36 3.65 -6.14
CA GLN A 323 -10.82 3.55 -7.53
C GLN A 323 -11.35 2.16 -7.87
N LEU A 324 -10.79 1.10 -7.27
CA LEU A 324 -11.22 -0.28 -7.49
C LEU A 324 -12.38 -0.73 -6.61
N ARG A 325 -12.73 0.03 -5.56
CA ARG A 325 -13.74 -0.38 -4.56
C ARG A 325 -15.09 -0.78 -5.16
N HIS A 326 -15.50 -0.14 -6.26
CA HIS A 326 -16.75 -0.48 -6.96
C HIS A 326 -16.68 -1.76 -7.82
N LYS A 327 -15.49 -2.27 -8.14
CA LYS A 327 -15.27 -3.46 -8.99
C LYS A 327 -15.00 -4.72 -8.17
N VAL A 328 -14.46 -4.57 -6.96
CA VAL A 328 -13.95 -5.70 -6.16
C VAL A 328 -15.06 -6.33 -5.32
N LYS A 329 -15.23 -7.65 -5.39
CA LYS A 329 -16.20 -8.39 -4.57
C LYS A 329 -15.67 -8.71 -3.17
N TYR A 330 -14.44 -9.21 -3.08
CA TYR A 330 -13.81 -9.61 -1.82
C TYR A 330 -12.37 -9.09 -1.72
N TRP A 331 -12.01 -8.58 -0.53
CA TRP A 331 -10.64 -8.18 -0.20
C TRP A 331 -10.06 -9.20 0.77
N VAL A 332 -9.00 -9.90 0.38
CA VAL A 332 -8.32 -10.90 1.20
C VAL A 332 -7.06 -10.24 1.78
N VAL A 333 -6.94 -10.26 3.11
CA VAL A 333 -5.86 -9.59 3.84
C VAL A 333 -5.28 -10.52 4.91
N PRO A 334 -3.99 -10.37 5.26
CA PRO A 334 -3.41 -11.10 6.38
C PRO A 334 -3.98 -10.59 7.72
N PRO A 335 -3.99 -11.44 8.77
CA PRO A 335 -4.29 -11.00 10.13
C PRO A 335 -3.16 -10.12 10.67
N SER A 336 -3.49 -9.27 11.64
CA SER A 336 -2.52 -8.42 12.35
C SER A 336 -2.26 -8.92 13.77
N ALA A 337 -1.11 -8.58 14.35
CA ALA A 337 -0.88 -8.59 15.79
C ALA A 337 -1.71 -7.47 16.45
N SER A 338 -3.00 -7.75 16.62
CA SER A 338 -4.02 -6.77 17.03
C SER A 338 -3.59 -5.95 18.25
N GLY A 339 -3.64 -4.62 18.10
CA GLY A 339 -3.33 -3.67 19.14
C GLY A 339 -1.86 -3.32 19.32
N THR A 340 -0.93 -3.87 18.52
CA THR A 340 0.46 -3.38 18.55
C THR A 340 0.60 -2.14 17.68
N LEU A 341 1.43 -1.18 18.11
CA LEU A 341 1.58 0.10 17.40
C LEU A 341 2.20 -0.07 16.01
N GLN A 342 3.14 -1.01 15.85
CA GLN A 342 3.81 -1.27 14.58
C GLN A 342 2.98 -2.08 13.58
N ASP A 343 1.88 -2.72 14.01
CA ASP A 343 1.07 -3.61 13.18
C ASP A 343 -0.43 -3.29 13.32
N PRO A 344 -0.87 -2.09 12.90
CA PRO A 344 -2.28 -1.74 12.92
C PRO A 344 -3.09 -2.66 12.01
N SER A 345 -4.32 -2.98 12.42
CA SER A 345 -5.16 -3.93 11.70
C SER A 345 -5.57 -3.43 10.31
N ILE A 346 -5.13 -4.13 9.26
CA ILE A 346 -5.55 -3.85 7.87
C ILE A 346 -7.07 -3.95 7.74
N LYS A 347 -7.67 -5.02 8.28
CA LYS A 347 -9.12 -5.24 8.20
C LYS A 347 -9.92 -4.12 8.85
N LEU A 348 -9.54 -3.70 10.06
CA LEU A 348 -10.21 -2.61 10.75
C LEU A 348 -10.07 -1.31 9.97
N MET A 349 -8.86 -0.98 9.51
CA MET A 349 -8.58 0.18 8.69
C MET A 349 -9.42 0.21 7.42
N LEU A 350 -9.43 -0.86 6.62
CA LEU A 350 -10.23 -0.93 5.39
C LEU A 350 -11.74 -0.84 5.67
N THR A 351 -12.21 -1.41 6.79
CA THR A 351 -13.61 -1.26 7.21
C THR A 351 -13.96 0.22 7.45
N GLN A 352 -13.09 0.97 8.11
CA GLN A 352 -13.30 2.40 8.39
C GLN A 352 -13.25 3.27 7.13
N LEU A 353 -12.53 2.81 6.10
CA LEU A 353 -12.48 3.42 4.77
C LEU A 353 -13.63 2.97 3.86
N GLY A 354 -14.62 2.23 4.36
CA GLY A 354 -15.82 1.85 3.62
C GLY A 354 -15.66 0.65 2.68
N PHE A 355 -14.53 -0.07 2.73
CA PHE A 355 -14.38 -1.33 2.01
C PHE A 355 -15.28 -2.41 2.63
N LYS A 356 -15.88 -3.23 1.77
CA LYS A 356 -16.83 -4.28 2.17
C LYS A 356 -16.24 -5.66 1.85
N ASN A 357 -16.80 -6.70 2.49
CA ASN A 357 -16.44 -8.11 2.24
C ASN A 357 -14.93 -8.39 2.41
N ILE A 358 -14.37 -7.96 3.54
CA ILE A 358 -12.96 -8.19 3.87
C ILE A 358 -12.82 -9.55 4.55
N ILE A 359 -12.07 -10.45 3.92
CA ILE A 359 -11.69 -11.77 4.42
C ILE A 359 -10.31 -11.65 5.04
N GLU A 360 -10.21 -11.92 6.33
CA GLU A 360 -8.92 -12.11 7.00
C GLU A 360 -8.54 -13.58 6.83
N LEU A 361 -7.38 -13.85 6.24
CA LEU A 361 -6.91 -15.19 5.93
C LEU A 361 -5.61 -15.44 6.68
N SER A 362 -5.54 -16.44 7.55
CA SER A 362 -4.32 -16.79 8.29
C SER A 362 -3.46 -17.81 7.53
N GLU A 363 -2.27 -18.14 8.06
CA GLU A 363 -1.38 -19.12 7.45
C GLU A 363 -2.07 -20.48 7.27
N PHE A 364 -2.00 -21.01 6.05
CA PHE A 364 -2.62 -22.25 5.59
C PHE A 364 -4.16 -22.29 5.66
N GLU A 365 -4.82 -21.19 6.00
CA GLU A 365 -6.25 -21.06 5.75
C GLU A 365 -6.53 -20.92 4.26
N THR A 366 -7.72 -21.35 3.84
CA THR A 366 -8.10 -21.46 2.43
C THR A 366 -9.40 -20.71 2.15
N VAL A 367 -9.40 -19.86 1.12
CA VAL A 367 -10.61 -19.40 0.45
C VAL A 367 -10.87 -20.33 -0.74
N THR A 368 -11.92 -21.14 -0.66
CA THR A 368 -12.36 -21.98 -1.77
C THR A 368 -13.18 -21.15 -2.76
N ILE A 369 -12.77 -21.12 -4.03
CA ILE A 369 -13.49 -20.44 -5.11
C ILE A 369 -14.49 -21.41 -5.74
N ASN A 370 -14.00 -22.59 -6.12
CA ASN A 370 -14.79 -23.70 -6.66
C ASN A 370 -14.03 -25.03 -6.42
N SER A 371 -14.38 -26.12 -7.14
CA SER A 371 -13.79 -27.44 -6.92
C SER A 371 -12.32 -27.58 -7.31
N ASP A 372 -11.79 -26.72 -8.18
CA ASP A 372 -10.43 -26.80 -8.71
C ASP A 372 -9.65 -25.48 -8.59
N SER A 373 -10.19 -24.53 -7.82
CA SER A 373 -9.62 -23.20 -7.63
C SER A 373 -9.76 -22.71 -6.19
N ARG A 374 -8.66 -22.18 -5.62
CA ARG A 374 -8.58 -21.71 -4.23
C ARG A 374 -7.42 -20.74 -4.00
N ILE A 375 -7.51 -19.97 -2.93
CA ILE A 375 -6.44 -19.09 -2.41
C ILE A 375 -6.04 -19.61 -1.04
N VAL A 376 -4.74 -19.75 -0.78
CA VAL A 376 -4.19 -20.23 0.49
C VAL A 376 -3.16 -19.23 1.00
N GLY A 377 -3.27 -18.84 2.28
CA GLY A 377 -2.27 -18.02 2.95
C GLY A 377 -0.99 -18.83 3.21
N VAL A 378 0.17 -18.26 2.90
CA VAL A 378 1.49 -18.89 3.10
C VAL A 378 2.34 -17.99 3.97
N PRO A 379 3.06 -18.53 4.99
CA PRO A 379 3.85 -17.68 5.88
C PRO A 379 4.85 -16.82 5.12
N PHE A 380 4.85 -15.51 5.41
CA PHE A 380 5.81 -14.54 4.89
C PHE A 380 6.84 -14.22 5.97
N PHE A 381 8.12 -14.51 5.71
CA PHE A 381 9.23 -14.15 6.61
C PHE A 381 10.06 -12.98 6.08
N GLY A 382 10.67 -12.23 7.01
CA GLY A 382 11.62 -11.15 6.71
C GLY A 382 10.99 -9.82 6.34
N GLU A 383 11.82 -8.95 5.75
CA GLU A 383 11.47 -7.65 5.15
C GLU A 383 10.87 -6.59 6.11
N HIS A 384 10.42 -6.94 7.30
CA HIS A 384 9.81 -5.98 8.24
C HIS A 384 10.76 -5.51 9.35
N GLY A 385 12.07 -5.56 9.07
CA GLY A 385 13.14 -5.14 9.96
C GLY A 385 13.03 -5.72 11.38
N ASP A 386 12.66 -7.00 11.51
CA ASP A 386 12.52 -7.72 12.78
C ASP A 386 11.51 -7.13 13.78
N LEU A 387 10.56 -6.33 13.31
CA LEU A 387 9.41 -5.91 14.11
C LEU A 387 8.41 -7.05 14.24
N ASN A 388 7.69 -7.10 15.37
CA ASN A 388 6.58 -8.03 15.55
C ASN A 388 5.36 -7.51 14.76
N ILE A 389 5.36 -7.80 13.46
CA ILE A 389 4.31 -7.50 12.50
C ILE A 389 3.84 -8.82 11.91
N GLN A 390 2.55 -9.12 12.02
CA GLN A 390 1.93 -10.34 11.49
C GLN A 390 1.10 -10.08 10.23
N SER A 391 0.78 -8.82 9.91
CA SER A 391 0.07 -8.42 8.68
C SER A 391 0.89 -8.60 7.41
N LYS A 392 1.35 -9.83 7.14
CA LYS A 392 2.11 -10.23 5.97
C LYS A 392 1.91 -11.71 5.62
N LEU A 393 1.53 -11.97 4.37
CA LEU A 393 1.35 -13.30 3.80
C LEU A 393 1.83 -13.34 2.34
N ALA A 394 2.42 -14.47 1.98
CA ALA A 394 2.49 -14.90 0.59
C ALA A 394 1.19 -15.62 0.23
N TYR A 395 0.85 -15.70 -1.06
CA TYR A 395 -0.35 -16.39 -1.52
C TYR A 395 -0.02 -17.53 -2.47
N PHE A 396 -0.49 -18.73 -2.12
CA PHE A 396 -0.65 -19.80 -3.08
C PHE A 396 -2.03 -19.69 -3.72
N ILE A 397 -2.06 -19.65 -5.05
CA ILE A 397 -3.28 -19.48 -5.83
C ILE A 397 -3.37 -20.65 -6.79
N GLU A 398 -4.41 -21.46 -6.65
CA GLU A 398 -4.74 -22.54 -7.57
C GLU A 398 -5.95 -22.11 -8.40
N VAL A 399 -5.84 -22.20 -9.72
CA VAL A 399 -6.93 -21.87 -10.66
C VAL A 399 -6.98 -22.96 -11.71
N GLN A 400 -8.12 -23.64 -11.87
CA GLN A 400 -8.30 -24.77 -12.79
C GLN A 400 -7.15 -25.79 -12.71
N GLY A 401 -6.66 -26.07 -11.48
CA GLY A 401 -5.56 -27.00 -11.20
C GLY A 401 -4.14 -26.51 -11.50
N HIS A 402 -3.96 -25.30 -12.04
CA HIS A 402 -2.66 -24.63 -12.15
C HIS A 402 -2.31 -23.94 -10.85
N LYS A 403 -1.08 -24.15 -10.36
CA LYS A 403 -0.62 -23.71 -9.05
C LYS A 403 0.39 -22.58 -9.16
N LEU A 404 0.03 -21.40 -8.68
CA LEU A 404 0.85 -20.20 -8.66
C LEU A 404 1.24 -19.87 -7.21
N MET A 405 2.47 -19.41 -7.01
CA MET A 405 2.94 -18.86 -5.73
C MET A 405 3.34 -17.40 -5.92
N CYS A 406 2.73 -16.50 -5.16
CA CYS A 406 3.03 -15.07 -5.18
C CYS A 406 3.63 -14.69 -3.82
N THR A 407 4.93 -14.43 -3.79
CA THR A 407 5.64 -14.23 -2.51
C THR A 407 5.81 -12.78 -2.09
N ALA A 408 5.49 -11.82 -2.97
CA ALA A 408 5.88 -10.42 -2.86
C ALA A 408 7.34 -10.35 -2.38
N ASP A 409 7.60 -9.60 -1.33
CA ASP A 409 8.94 -9.35 -0.80
C ASP A 409 9.36 -10.35 0.26
N SER A 410 8.67 -11.49 0.36
CA SER A 410 9.02 -12.52 1.32
C SER A 410 10.47 -12.94 1.12
N ARG A 411 11.21 -12.89 2.23
CA ARG A 411 12.59 -13.33 2.30
C ARG A 411 12.65 -14.77 2.78
N ASN A 412 13.40 -15.61 2.07
CA ASN A 412 13.69 -16.96 2.52
C ASN A 412 14.74 -17.00 3.65
N LEU A 413 14.36 -16.58 4.86
CA LEU A 413 15.25 -16.61 6.03
C LEU A 413 15.62 -18.05 6.46
N SER A 414 14.78 -19.03 6.10
CA SER A 414 15.02 -20.44 6.39
C SER A 414 14.40 -21.32 5.29
N PRO A 415 15.22 -22.05 4.51
CA PRO A 415 14.72 -22.97 3.48
C PRO A 415 13.69 -23.98 4.00
N LYS A 416 13.78 -24.35 5.28
CA LYS A 416 12.86 -25.27 5.95
C LYS A 416 11.40 -24.81 5.89
N LEU A 417 11.15 -23.50 5.85
CA LEU A 417 9.81 -22.96 5.67
C LEU A 417 9.20 -23.51 4.37
N TYR A 418 9.90 -23.35 3.25
CA TYR A 418 9.37 -23.73 1.95
C TYR A 418 9.36 -25.26 1.72
N GLU A 419 10.23 -26.02 2.40
CA GLU A 419 10.10 -27.48 2.47
C GLU A 419 8.79 -27.92 3.15
N ASN A 420 8.41 -27.25 4.24
CA ASN A 420 7.14 -27.51 4.92
C ASN A 420 5.95 -27.09 4.06
N VAL A 421 6.04 -25.92 3.41
CA VAL A 421 5.02 -25.44 2.45
C VAL A 421 4.82 -26.47 1.33
N ARG A 422 5.91 -26.98 0.74
CA ARG A 422 5.86 -28.02 -0.29
C ARG A 422 5.19 -29.30 0.19
N THR A 423 5.41 -29.69 1.45
CA THR A 423 4.77 -30.89 2.03
C THR A 423 3.25 -30.77 2.04
N TYR A 424 2.71 -29.57 2.24
CA TYR A 424 1.27 -29.33 2.30
C TYR A 424 0.63 -29.02 0.93
N LEU A 425 1.28 -28.20 0.10
CA LEU A 425 0.72 -27.71 -1.17
C LEU A 425 1.19 -28.49 -2.40
N GLY A 426 2.24 -29.31 -2.25
CA GLY A 426 2.91 -30.00 -3.34
C GLY A 426 3.79 -29.06 -4.17
N PRO A 427 4.22 -29.51 -5.37
CA PRO A 427 4.95 -28.65 -6.30
C PRO A 427 4.04 -27.55 -6.85
N ILE A 428 4.66 -26.45 -7.28
CA ILE A 428 3.98 -25.32 -7.95
C ILE A 428 4.31 -25.31 -9.44
N ASP A 429 3.48 -24.70 -10.26
CA ASP A 429 3.75 -24.54 -11.70
C ASP A 429 4.46 -23.20 -11.96
N THR A 430 4.07 -22.12 -11.27
CA THR A 430 4.60 -20.77 -11.47
C THR A 430 4.95 -20.06 -10.16
N LEU A 431 6.13 -19.44 -10.10
CA LEU A 431 6.59 -18.63 -8.96
C LEU A 431 6.72 -17.16 -9.35
N PHE A 432 6.03 -16.26 -8.64
CA PHE A 432 6.27 -14.82 -8.65
C PHE A 432 7.02 -14.42 -7.39
N ILE A 433 8.21 -13.83 -7.53
CA ILE A 433 9.11 -13.53 -6.41
C ILE A 433 9.71 -12.13 -6.49
N GLY A 434 9.60 -11.38 -5.38
CA GLY A 434 10.22 -10.08 -5.18
C GLY A 434 11.70 -10.22 -4.84
N MET A 435 12.53 -9.39 -5.46
CA MET A 435 13.99 -9.42 -5.28
C MET A 435 14.60 -8.05 -4.97
N GLU A 436 13.86 -7.17 -4.29
CA GLU A 436 14.42 -5.94 -3.70
C GLU A 436 15.27 -6.29 -2.46
N CYS A 437 16.41 -6.94 -2.70
CA CYS A 437 17.27 -7.50 -1.65
C CYS A 437 18.07 -6.45 -0.85
N LYS A 438 17.95 -5.17 -1.22
CA LYS A 438 18.66 -4.04 -0.61
C LYS A 438 17.71 -2.90 -0.24
N GLY A 439 16.69 -3.21 0.55
CA GLY A 439 15.69 -2.23 0.96
C GLY A 439 16.17 -1.19 1.98
N ALA A 440 15.23 -0.33 2.36
CA ALA A 440 15.44 0.79 3.26
C ALA A 440 15.82 0.34 4.69
N PRO A 441 16.50 1.19 5.49
CA PRO A 441 16.66 0.94 6.91
C PRO A 441 15.30 0.97 7.62
N LEU A 442 15.17 0.28 8.75
CA LEU A 442 13.92 0.18 9.51
C LEU A 442 13.29 1.54 9.84
N SER A 443 14.11 2.53 10.23
CA SER A 443 13.61 3.85 10.60
C SER A 443 12.93 4.60 9.45
N TRP A 444 13.13 4.17 8.20
CA TRP A 444 12.55 4.79 7.02
C TRP A 444 11.02 4.81 7.07
N VAL A 445 10.42 3.67 7.46
CA VAL A 445 8.97 3.51 7.58
C VAL A 445 8.54 3.60 9.04
N TYR A 446 9.25 2.90 9.93
CA TYR A 446 8.79 2.66 11.30
C TYR A 446 9.46 3.56 12.35
N GLY A 447 10.44 4.37 11.95
CA GLY A 447 11.21 5.22 12.85
C GLY A 447 10.36 6.12 13.75
N PRO A 448 9.32 6.81 13.23
CA PRO A 448 8.47 7.67 14.03
C PRO A 448 7.65 6.94 15.09
N LEU A 449 7.48 5.61 14.98
CA LEU A 449 6.74 4.82 15.98
C LEU A 449 7.54 4.56 17.26
N TYR A 450 8.85 4.83 17.25
CA TYR A 450 9.69 4.67 18.44
C TYR A 450 9.50 5.84 19.43
N SER A 451 9.42 5.52 20.72
CA SER A 451 9.45 6.51 21.81
C SER A 451 10.84 7.09 22.10
N GLY A 452 11.90 6.45 21.62
CA GLY A 452 13.29 6.86 21.83
C GLY A 452 14.12 6.83 20.55
N SER A 453 15.37 7.31 20.64
CA SER A 453 16.29 7.29 19.49
C SER A 453 16.78 5.87 19.19
N LEU A 454 16.55 5.38 17.97
CA LEU A 454 17.16 4.16 17.47
C LEU A 454 18.65 4.40 17.21
N ARG A 455 19.53 3.56 17.78
CA ARG A 455 20.97 3.69 17.54
C ARG A 455 21.25 3.42 16.06
N ARG A 456 22.03 4.29 15.41
CA ARG A 456 22.36 4.19 13.97
C ARG A 456 22.83 2.80 13.53
N LYS A 457 23.63 2.11 14.35
CA LYS A 457 24.08 0.74 14.02
C LYS A 457 22.91 -0.26 13.97
N MET A 458 21.96 -0.17 14.90
CA MET A 458 20.76 -1.02 14.93
C MET A 458 19.86 -0.73 13.74
N ASP A 459 19.68 0.56 13.44
CA ASP A 459 18.86 1.02 12.31
C ASP A 459 19.40 0.55 10.95
N GLN A 460 20.71 0.60 10.74
CA GLN A 460 21.30 0.21 9.46
C GLN A 460 21.37 -1.31 9.25
N ASP A 461 21.37 -2.07 10.34
CA ASP A 461 21.40 -3.54 10.35
C ASP A 461 20.00 -4.14 10.12
N ARG A 462 18.97 -3.55 10.75
CA ARG A 462 17.57 -3.93 10.58
C ARG A 462 17.00 -3.25 9.32
N ARG A 463 16.84 -4.00 8.24
CA ARG A 463 16.43 -3.48 6.93
C ARG A 463 15.20 -4.17 6.36
N LEU A 464 14.60 -3.50 5.40
CA LEU A 464 13.42 -3.96 4.67
C LEU A 464 13.81 -4.75 3.42
N ASN A 465 14.61 -5.80 3.59
CA ASN A 465 15.17 -6.55 2.46
C ASN A 465 14.26 -7.71 2.05
N GLY A 466 13.96 -7.79 0.75
CA GLY A 466 13.42 -8.97 0.09
C GLY A 466 14.48 -10.06 -0.18
N SER A 467 14.18 -10.97 -1.10
CA SER A 467 15.06 -12.11 -1.43
C SER A 467 16.23 -11.73 -2.35
N ASP A 468 17.45 -12.16 -1.99
CA ASP A 468 18.60 -12.19 -2.91
C ASP A 468 18.60 -13.46 -3.78
N CYS A 469 19.62 -13.65 -4.63
CA CYS A 469 19.69 -14.80 -5.53
C CYS A 469 19.67 -16.13 -4.76
N ASP A 470 20.40 -16.25 -3.65
CA ASP A 470 20.52 -17.51 -2.91
C ASP A 470 19.20 -17.84 -2.20
N SER A 471 18.58 -16.83 -1.58
CA SER A 471 17.26 -16.94 -0.94
C SER A 471 16.20 -17.42 -1.94
N ALA A 472 16.12 -16.74 -3.09
CA ALA A 472 15.18 -17.06 -4.17
C ALA A 472 15.45 -18.42 -4.80
N TRP A 473 16.73 -18.76 -5.02
CA TRP A 473 17.12 -20.06 -5.56
C TRP A 473 16.70 -21.21 -4.65
N HIS A 474 16.84 -21.06 -3.33
CA HIS A 474 16.36 -22.07 -2.38
C HIS A 474 14.84 -22.24 -2.41
N ILE A 475 14.06 -21.17 -2.58
CA ILE A 475 12.60 -21.29 -2.79
C ILE A 475 12.33 -22.11 -4.05
N THR A 476 13.00 -21.79 -5.16
CA THR A 476 12.91 -22.53 -6.43
C THR A 476 13.22 -24.02 -6.24
N GLN A 477 14.28 -24.36 -5.52
CA GLN A 477 14.62 -25.76 -5.23
C GLN A 477 13.57 -26.47 -4.37
N CYS A 478 12.98 -25.77 -3.41
CA CYS A 478 11.97 -26.35 -2.52
C CYS A 478 10.64 -26.54 -3.22
N LEU A 479 10.20 -25.60 -4.06
CA LEU A 479 8.86 -25.62 -4.66
C LEU A 479 8.82 -26.23 -6.07
N GLU A 480 9.97 -26.37 -6.74
CA GLU A 480 10.11 -26.91 -8.10
C GLU A 480 9.14 -26.28 -9.13
N PRO A 481 9.11 -24.93 -9.28
CA PRO A 481 8.32 -24.28 -10.31
C PRO A 481 8.81 -24.65 -11.71
N SER A 482 7.88 -24.64 -12.67
CA SER A 482 8.22 -24.74 -14.10
C SER A 482 8.61 -23.39 -14.70
N ALA A 483 8.08 -22.29 -14.15
CA ALA A 483 8.40 -20.92 -14.55
C ALA A 483 8.55 -19.98 -13.35
N ILE A 484 9.47 -19.03 -13.44
CA ILE A 484 9.81 -18.08 -12.39
C ILE A 484 9.76 -16.66 -12.97
N TYR A 485 8.99 -15.79 -12.34
CA TYR A 485 8.87 -14.40 -12.72
C TYR A 485 9.30 -13.52 -11.55
N ILE A 486 10.36 -12.74 -11.77
CA ILE A 486 10.85 -11.79 -10.77
C ILE A 486 10.01 -10.52 -10.93
N TYR A 487 9.27 -10.17 -9.89
CA TYR A 487 8.38 -9.01 -9.83
C TYR A 487 8.71 -8.16 -8.59
N ALA A 488 7.83 -7.23 -8.19
CA ALA A 488 7.97 -6.40 -7.00
C ALA A 488 9.30 -5.62 -6.91
N MET A 489 9.91 -5.28 -8.05
CA MET A 489 11.16 -4.51 -8.08
C MET A 489 10.89 -3.01 -7.92
N GLY A 490 9.69 -2.55 -8.23
CA GLY A 490 9.36 -1.12 -8.15
C GLY A 490 10.16 -0.25 -9.13
N ALA A 491 10.50 -0.83 -10.28
CA ALA A 491 11.24 -0.18 -11.36
C ALA A 491 10.33 0.68 -12.26
N GLU A 492 9.02 0.47 -12.20
CA GLU A 492 8.04 1.16 -13.00
C GLU A 492 7.99 2.66 -12.65
N PRO A 493 8.01 3.57 -13.65
CA PRO A 493 8.07 5.01 -13.40
C PRO A 493 6.86 5.53 -12.63
N TRP A 494 5.67 4.93 -12.85
CA TRP A 494 4.45 5.27 -12.12
C TRP A 494 4.46 4.85 -10.65
N LEU A 495 5.48 4.15 -10.14
CA LEU A 495 5.66 3.86 -8.72
C LEU A 495 6.68 4.78 -8.04
N SER A 496 7.42 5.59 -8.80
CA SER A 496 8.56 6.36 -8.28
C SER A 496 8.21 7.30 -7.10
N PHE A 497 6.97 7.74 -7.01
CA PHE A 497 6.46 8.57 -5.91
C PHE A 497 6.28 7.81 -4.58
N VAL A 498 6.24 6.48 -4.62
CA VAL A 498 6.13 5.59 -3.45
C VAL A 498 7.47 4.97 -3.09
N SER A 499 8.25 4.49 -4.07
CA SER A 499 9.50 3.76 -3.80
C SER A 499 10.75 4.64 -3.90
N SER A 500 10.71 5.72 -4.68
CA SER A 500 11.87 6.55 -5.07
C SER A 500 13.03 5.79 -5.74
N ILE A 501 12.79 4.54 -6.17
CA ILE A 501 13.80 3.66 -6.74
C ILE A 501 14.12 4.07 -8.18
N ALA A 502 15.42 4.11 -8.49
CA ALA A 502 15.93 4.27 -9.85
C ALA A 502 17.13 3.34 -10.03
N TYR A 503 16.90 2.20 -10.69
CA TYR A 503 17.95 1.20 -10.87
C TYR A 503 18.96 1.55 -11.96
N THR A 504 20.16 1.02 -11.78
CA THR A 504 21.18 0.86 -12.82
C THR A 504 21.57 -0.61 -12.90
N THR A 505 22.34 -0.98 -13.92
CA THR A 505 22.90 -2.35 -14.03
C THR A 505 23.85 -2.72 -12.88
N SER A 506 24.33 -1.72 -12.11
CA SER A 506 25.16 -1.95 -10.92
C SER A 506 24.36 -1.99 -9.62
N SER A 507 23.04 -1.81 -9.68
CA SER A 507 22.17 -1.93 -8.51
C SER A 507 22.16 -3.39 -8.03
N GLU A 508 22.36 -3.59 -6.73
CA GLU A 508 22.43 -4.92 -6.12
C GLU A 508 21.19 -5.79 -6.38
N PRO A 509 19.94 -5.29 -6.28
CA PRO A 509 18.75 -6.03 -6.69
C PRO A 509 18.79 -6.53 -8.14
N ILE A 510 19.31 -5.73 -9.08
CA ILE A 510 19.45 -6.10 -10.49
C ILE A 510 20.50 -7.20 -10.66
N ILE A 511 21.67 -7.04 -10.04
CA ILE A 511 22.75 -8.05 -10.06
C ILE A 511 22.27 -9.39 -9.50
N GLU A 512 21.57 -9.38 -8.36
CA GLU A 512 21.08 -10.61 -7.72
C GLU A 512 19.99 -11.30 -8.54
N SER A 513 19.08 -10.54 -9.15
CA SER A 513 18.07 -11.14 -10.02
C SER A 513 18.65 -11.63 -11.36
N ASP A 514 19.71 -11.00 -11.90
CA ASP A 514 20.43 -11.53 -13.09
C ASP A 514 21.10 -12.87 -12.77
N LYS A 515 21.68 -13.01 -11.57
CA LYS A 515 22.25 -14.29 -11.10
C LYS A 515 21.18 -15.39 -10.99
N LEU A 516 19.98 -15.07 -10.50
CA LEU A 516 18.89 -16.03 -10.42
C LEU A 516 18.47 -16.51 -11.81
N ILE A 517 18.30 -15.58 -12.75
CA ILE A 517 17.95 -15.90 -14.14
C ILE A 517 19.00 -16.83 -14.75
N ALA A 518 20.29 -16.51 -14.62
CA ALA A 518 21.38 -17.34 -15.13
C ALA A 518 21.36 -18.77 -14.52
N ARG A 519 21.12 -18.92 -13.22
CA ARG A 519 20.98 -20.24 -12.57
C ARG A 519 19.78 -21.03 -13.11
N CYS A 520 18.68 -20.35 -13.42
CA CYS A 520 17.51 -20.98 -14.02
C CYS A 520 17.79 -21.44 -15.45
N GLU A 521 18.47 -20.63 -16.25
CA GLU A 521 18.89 -20.97 -17.63
C GLU A 521 19.78 -22.22 -17.65
N GLU A 522 20.76 -22.33 -16.73
CA GLU A 522 21.61 -23.52 -16.57
C GLU A 522 20.80 -24.81 -16.27
N LYS A 523 19.62 -24.66 -15.66
CA LYS A 523 18.68 -25.76 -15.35
C LYS A 523 17.52 -25.89 -16.34
N GLN A 524 17.53 -25.11 -17.43
CA GLN A 524 16.46 -25.10 -18.44
C GLN A 524 15.08 -24.75 -17.84
N LEU A 525 15.06 -23.89 -16.82
CA LEU A 525 13.85 -23.33 -16.23
C LEU A 525 13.53 -21.98 -16.88
N GLU A 526 12.25 -21.74 -17.18
CA GLU A 526 11.81 -20.42 -17.64
C GLU A 526 11.97 -19.41 -16.51
N ALA A 527 12.78 -18.38 -16.71
CA ALA A 527 12.93 -17.30 -15.76
C ALA A 527 13.13 -15.95 -16.45
N ARG A 528 12.45 -14.91 -15.97
CA ARG A 528 12.71 -13.53 -16.38
C ARG A 528 12.26 -12.52 -15.33
N ARG A 529 12.84 -11.32 -15.39
CA ARG A 529 12.42 -10.16 -14.60
C ARG A 529 11.36 -9.38 -15.39
N LEU A 530 10.19 -9.19 -14.78
CA LEU A 530 9.08 -8.46 -15.38
C LEU A 530 9.34 -6.95 -15.30
N TYR A 531 8.91 -6.21 -16.32
CA TYR A 531 8.98 -4.75 -16.37
C TYR A 531 7.89 -4.18 -17.27
N GLY A 532 7.18 -3.16 -16.80
CA GLY A 532 6.09 -2.53 -17.55
C GLY A 532 4.84 -3.40 -17.57
N THR A 533 4.59 -4.10 -18.67
CA THR A 533 3.45 -5.02 -18.83
C THR A 533 3.87 -6.32 -19.49
N GLU A 534 3.27 -7.42 -19.04
CA GLU A 534 3.39 -8.72 -19.71
C GLU A 534 2.06 -9.50 -19.66
N VAL A 535 1.87 -10.39 -20.63
CA VAL A 535 0.77 -11.36 -20.65
C VAL A 535 1.37 -12.76 -20.68
N ILE A 536 1.04 -13.56 -19.68
CA ILE A 536 1.48 -14.95 -19.53
C ILE A 536 0.23 -15.83 -19.71
N SER A 537 0.24 -16.67 -20.73
CA SER A 537 -0.84 -17.64 -20.97
C SER A 537 -0.46 -18.99 -20.37
N LEU A 538 -1.24 -19.45 -19.40
CA LEU A 538 -1.10 -20.77 -18.79
C LEU A 538 -2.12 -21.69 -19.46
N GLY A 539 -1.65 -22.59 -20.32
CA GLY A 539 -2.49 -23.55 -21.04
C GLY A 539 -2.36 -24.96 -20.48
N ASN A 540 -3.40 -25.78 -20.70
CA ASN A 540 -3.43 -27.20 -20.34
C ASN A 540 -2.40 -28.02 -21.14
N SER A 541 -1.15 -28.03 -20.70
CA SER A 541 -0.12 -28.97 -21.18
C SER A 541 -0.29 -30.39 -20.63
N ARG A 542 -1.29 -30.64 -19.76
CA ARG A 542 -1.56 -31.96 -19.14
C ARG A 542 -2.50 -32.88 -19.93
N LYS A 543 -2.88 -32.55 -21.17
CA LYS A 543 -3.48 -33.51 -22.12
C LYS A 543 -2.43 -34.05 -23.09
N LYS A 544 -1.54 -34.92 -22.61
CA LYS A 544 -0.80 -35.88 -23.45
C LYS A 544 -0.74 -37.24 -22.79
#